data_AF-A0A168P3N2-F1
#
_entry.id   AF-A0A168P3N2-F1
#
_cell.length_a   1.000
_cell.length_b   1.000
_cell.length_c   1.000
_cell.angle_alpha   90.00
_cell.angle_beta   90.00
_cell.angle_gamma   90.00
#
_symmetry.space_group_name_H-M   'P 1'
#
loop_
_entity.id
_entity.type
_entity.pdbx_description
1 polymer ?
#
loop_
_entity_poly.entity_id
_entity_poly.type
_entity_poly.pdbx_seq_one_letter_code
_entity_poly.pdbx_strand_id
1 'polypeptide(L)' 'MVISLRRCLAFIRSVIVFIALTYLVYHFLGIFGEWITPVDQYRIPKGYAVKAFQAVDGQGNMDTSMGERLRFYYWYGE' A
#
# COMPACT_ATOMS: atom_id res chain seq x y z
N MET A 1 15.04 -39.25 -5.64
CA MET A 1 14.74 -38.26 -4.57
C MET A 1 13.47 -38.70 -3.87
N VAL A 2 13.59 -39.53 -2.83
CA VAL A 2 12.43 -40.08 -2.11
C VAL A 2 12.01 -39.05 -1.09
N ILE A 3 10.99 -38.26 -1.43
CA ILE A 3 10.42 -37.26 -0.53
C ILE A 3 9.83 -38.02 0.65
N SER A 4 10.38 -37.78 1.83
CA SER A 4 9.89 -38.40 3.06
C SER A 4 8.46 -37.93 3.31
N LEU A 5 7.49 -38.85 3.20
CA LEU A 5 6.06 -38.62 3.43
C LEU A 5 5.80 -37.86 4.74
N ARG A 6 6.58 -38.14 5.79
CA ARG A 6 6.52 -37.43 7.08
C ARG A 6 6.87 -35.94 6.97
N ARG A 7 7.82 -35.58 6.11
CA ARG A 7 8.25 -34.20 5.88
C ARG A 7 7.24 -33.43 5.05
N CYS A 8 6.57 -34.11 4.11
CA CYS A 8 5.46 -33.53 3.35
C CYS A 8 4.25 -33.26 4.26
N LEU A 9 3.90 -34.19 5.16
CA LEU A 9 2.83 -33.98 6.14
C LEU A 9 3.13 -32.83 7.11
N ALA A 10 4.37 -32.72 7.58
CA ALA A 10 4.80 -31.59 8.41
C ALA A 10 4.68 -30.26 7.66
N PHE A 11 5.05 -30.23 6.38
CA PHE A 11 4.91 -29.04 5.54
C PHE A 11 3.44 -28.66 5.33
N ILE A 12 2.57 -29.62 5.01
CA ILE A 12 1.12 -29.38 4.86
C ILE A 12 0.53 -28.80 6.15
N ARG A 13 0.90 -29.35 7.32
CA ARG A 13 0.47 -28.79 8.61
C ARG A 13 0.89 -27.33 8.75
N SER A 14 2.15 -27.00 8.44
CA SER A 14 2.64 -25.62 8.50
C SER A 14 1.91 -24.71 7.52
N VAL A 15 1.63 -25.18 6.30
CA VAL A 15 0.87 -24.42 5.29
C VAL A 15 -0.56 -24.15 5.77
N ILE A 16 -1.23 -25.13 6.36
CA ILE A 16 -2.59 -24.95 6.91
C ILE A 16 -2.59 -23.88 8.00
N VAL A 17 -1.63 -23.94 8.94
CA VAL A 17 -1.50 -22.93 10.01
C VAL A 17 -1.22 -21.54 9.43
N PHE A 18 -0.36 -21.46 8.42
CA PHE A 18 -0.05 -20.20 7.74
C PHE A 18 -1.28 -19.59 7.04
N ILE A 19 -2.06 -20.42 6.34
CA ILE A 19 -3.31 -19.97 5.70
C ILE A 19 -4.29 -19.47 6.76
N ALA A 20 -4.48 -20.22 7.85
CA ALA A 20 -5.35 -19.80 8.94
C ALA A 20 -4.93 -18.46 9.55
N LEU A 21 -3.62 -18.25 9.76
CA LEU A 21 -3.08 -16.99 10.24
C LEU A 21 -3.31 -15.84 9.25
N THR A 22 -3.15 -16.10 7.96
CA THR A 22 -3.35 -15.11 6.90
C THR A 22 -4.81 -14.65 6.85
N TYR A 23 -5.75 -15.60 6.94
CA TYR A 23 -7.18 -15.28 7.03
C TYR A 23 -7.50 -14.47 8.27
N LEU A 24 -6.93 -14.83 9.43
CA LEU A 24 -7.09 -14.08 10.66
C LEU A 24 -6.64 -12.63 10.46
N VAL A 25 -5.42 -12.41 9.96
CA VAL A 25 -4.88 -11.06 9.70
C VAL A 25 -5.76 -10.30 8.69
N TYR A 26 -6.21 -10.95 7.63
CA TYR A 26 -7.10 -10.33 6.64
C TYR A 26 -8.41 -9.85 7.27
N HIS A 27 -9.05 -10.67 8.10
CA HIS A 27 -10.28 -10.28 8.80
C HIS A 27 -10.03 -9.15 9.81
N PHE A 28 -8.92 -9.21 10.56
CA PHE A 28 -8.53 -8.11 11.45
C PHE A 28 -8.37 -6.80 10.67
N LEU A 29 -7.63 -6.83 9.56
CA LEU A 29 -7.47 -5.66 8.68
C LEU A 29 -8.79 -5.21 8.06
N GLY A 30 -9.72 -6.12 7.74
CA GLY A 30 -11.05 -5.79 7.26
C GLY A 30 -11.89 -4.98 8.26
N ILE A 31 -11.82 -5.33 9.55
CA ILE A 31 -12.48 -4.58 10.63
C ILE A 31 -11.90 -3.16 10.73
N PHE A 32 -10.57 -3.01 10.59
CA PHE A 32 -9.94 -1.69 10.52
C PHE A 32 -10.25 -0.96 9.21
N GLY A 33 -10.46 -1.70 8.12
CA GLY A 33 -10.84 -1.19 6.82
C GLY A 33 -12.18 -0.46 6.88
N GLU A 34 -13.21 -1.06 7.49
CA GLU A 34 -14.51 -0.40 7.72
C GLU A 34 -14.40 0.87 8.56
N TRP A 35 -13.38 0.96 9.43
CA TRP A 35 -13.09 2.17 10.20
C TRP A 35 -12.41 3.28 9.38
N ILE A 36 -11.65 2.91 8.35
CA ILE A 36 -10.82 3.82 7.55
C ILE A 36 -11.47 4.20 6.23
N THR A 37 -12.32 3.35 5.64
CA THR A 37 -13.03 3.69 4.41
C THR A 37 -14.20 4.63 4.74
N PRO A 38 -14.17 5.88 4.27
CA PRO A 38 -15.36 6.71 4.35
C PRO A 38 -16.47 6.00 3.56
N VAL A 39 -17.65 5.88 4.19
CA VAL A 39 -18.89 5.29 3.65
C VAL A 39 -19.29 5.85 2.27
N ASP A 40 -18.68 6.96 1.86
CA ASP A 40 -19.05 7.78 0.70
C ASP A 40 -17.85 8.01 -0.24
N GLN A 41 -17.24 6.93 -0.78
CA GLN A 41 -16.09 7.00 -1.70
C GLN A 41 -16.37 7.78 -3.02
N TYR A 42 -17.64 8.02 -3.35
CA TYR A 42 -18.08 8.79 -4.54
C TYR A 42 -18.76 10.11 -4.20
N ARG A 43 -18.70 10.57 -2.95
CA ARG A 43 -19.27 11.86 -2.60
C ARG A 43 -18.37 12.97 -3.10
N ILE A 44 -18.90 13.77 -4.02
CA ILE A 44 -18.28 15.02 -4.47
C ILE A 44 -17.90 15.81 -3.21
N PRO A 45 -16.62 16.17 -3.01
CA PRO A 45 -16.19 16.84 -1.80
C PRO A 45 -16.96 18.15 -1.66
N LYS A 46 -17.85 18.22 -0.65
CA LYS A 46 -18.54 19.46 -0.28
C LYS A 46 -17.59 20.32 0.55
N GLY A 47 -16.74 21.03 -0.15
CA GLY A 47 -15.81 22.00 0.38
C GLY A 47 -15.06 22.59 -0.80
N TYR A 48 -14.70 23.86 -0.73
CA TYR A 48 -13.84 24.53 -1.71
C TYR A 48 -12.40 23.97 -1.66
N ALA A 49 -12.24 22.64 -1.71
CA ALA A 49 -10.97 21.99 -2.02
C ALA A 49 -10.73 22.20 -3.51
N VAL A 50 -10.42 23.46 -3.86
CA VAL A 50 -9.79 23.79 -5.12
C VAL A 50 -8.54 22.93 -5.15
N LYS A 51 -8.48 22.02 -6.12
CA LYS A 51 -7.29 21.26 -6.43
C LYS A 51 -6.22 22.30 -6.76
N ALA A 52 -5.34 22.60 -5.81
CA ALA A 52 -4.22 23.50 -6.01
C ALA A 52 -3.19 22.77 -6.89
N PHE A 53 -3.57 22.47 -8.13
CA PHE A 53 -2.59 22.40 -9.19
C PHE A 53 -2.10 23.82 -9.37
N GLN A 54 -0.99 24.13 -8.71
CA GLN A 54 -0.11 25.16 -9.21
C GLN A 54 0.38 24.60 -10.55
N ALA A 55 -0.34 24.96 -11.63
CA ALA A 55 0.32 25.05 -12.91
C ALA A 55 1.53 25.93 -12.63
N VAL A 56 2.72 25.32 -12.70
CA VAL A 56 3.97 26.07 -12.76
C VAL A 56 3.95 26.71 -14.15
N ASP A 57 3.06 27.67 -14.31
CA ASP A 57 3.13 28.67 -15.35
C ASP A 57 4.43 29.39 -15.10
N GLY A 58 5.20 29.50 -16.19
CA GLY A 58 6.62 29.76 -16.20
C GLY A 58 7.11 30.79 -15.19
N GLN A 59 8.34 30.54 -14.74
CA GLN A 59 9.40 31.52 -14.45
C GLN A 59 9.95 31.44 -13.01
N GLY A 60 11.13 30.83 -12.89
CA GLY A 60 12.10 31.16 -11.84
C GLY A 60 12.24 30.18 -10.68
N ASN A 61 12.92 29.05 -10.89
CA ASN A 61 14.12 28.67 -10.12
C ASN A 61 14.58 27.26 -10.52
N MET A 62 15.50 27.25 -11.48
CA MET A 62 16.26 26.10 -11.92
C MET A 62 17.37 25.82 -10.89
N ASP A 63 17.01 25.48 -9.63
CA ASP A 63 18.00 25.27 -8.57
C ASP A 63 17.70 24.11 -7.60
N THR A 64 16.76 23.23 -7.94
CA THR A 64 16.73 21.89 -7.33
C THR A 64 17.73 21.01 -8.08
N SER A 65 18.90 20.83 -7.47
CA SER A 65 19.95 19.91 -7.90
C SER A 65 19.35 18.56 -8.31
N MET A 66 19.82 18.00 -9.44
CA MET A 66 19.39 16.71 -9.97
C MET A 66 19.42 15.58 -8.91
N GLY A 67 20.31 15.69 -7.92
CA GLY A 67 20.40 14.77 -6.79
C GLY A 67 19.18 14.78 -5.86
N GLU A 68 18.55 15.93 -5.63
CA GLU A 68 17.33 16.01 -4.81
C GLU A 68 16.15 15.33 -5.49
N ARG A 69 16.04 15.44 -6.82
CA ARG A 69 15.06 14.70 -7.61
C ARG A 69 15.25 13.20 -7.52
N LEU A 70 16.49 12.71 -7.63
CA LEU A 70 16.76 11.27 -7.46
C LEU A 70 16.43 10.80 -6.04
N ARG A 71 16.71 11.61 -5.02
CA ARG A 71 16.41 11.27 -3.63
C ARG A 71 14.90 11.15 -3.43
N PHE A 72 14.10 12.07 -3.97
CA PHE A 72 12.64 12.00 -3.88
C PHE A 72 12.07 10.79 -4.63
N TYR A 73 12.61 10.48 -5.81
CA TYR A 73 12.24 9.27 -6.57
C TYR A 73 12.45 8.00 -5.74
N TYR A 74 13.63 7.86 -5.11
CA TYR A 74 13.93 6.69 -4.28
C TYR A 74 13.11 6.60 -3.00
N TRP A 75 12.64 7.72 -2.46
CA TRP A 75 11.96 7.75 -1.16
C TRP A 75 10.44 7.63 -1.27
N TYR A 76 9.85 8.32 -2.25
CA TYR A 76 8.40 8.34 -2.45
C TYR A 76 7.93 7.34 -3.50
N GLY A 77 8.84 6.83 -4.36
CA GLY A 77 8.57 5.71 -5.25
C GLY A 77 7.51 5.99 -6.33
N GLU A 78 7.51 7.19 -6.93
CA GLU A 78 6.80 7.38 -8.21
C GLU A 78 7.41 6.55 -9.34
#